data_AF-A0A6S6M3A2-F1
#
_entry.id   AF-A0A6S6M3A2-F1
#
_cell.length_a   1.000
_cell.length_b   1.000
_cell.length_c   1.000
_cell.angle_alpha   90.00
_cell.angle_beta   90.00
_cell.angle_gamma   90.00
#
_symmetry.space_group_name_H-M   'P 1'
#
loop_
_entity.id
_entity.type
_entity.pdbx_description
1 polymer ?
#
loop_
_entity_poly.entity_id
_entity_poly.type
_entity_poly.pdbx_seq_one_letter_code
_entity_poly.pdbx_strand_id
1 'polypeptide(L)'
;MIFTFIFVANIFLIFIDATIGYHAAPSITMLAGADSAGEGAVRGVRRLLAWVVALYMFFNCLAFFDQRWWLLYFTTAVLAVDVTAQLVIVRKMMNKRGR
;
A
#
# COMPACT_ATOMS: atom_id res chain seq x y z
N MET A 1 -18.67 15.70 -10.92
CA MET A 1 -17.32 16.34 -10.89
C MET A 1 -16.51 15.96 -9.66
N ILE A 2 -17.01 16.15 -8.43
CA ILE A 2 -16.25 15.85 -7.19
C ILE A 2 -15.75 14.40 -7.09
N PHE A 3 -16.55 13.45 -7.59
CA PHE A 3 -16.22 12.04 -7.57
C PHE A 3 -15.09 11.65 -8.52
N THR A 4 -14.94 12.37 -9.64
CA THR A 4 -13.82 12.19 -10.56
C THR A 4 -12.52 12.62 -9.89
N PHE A 5 -12.54 13.68 -9.08
CA PHE A 5 -11.38 14.08 -8.28
C PHE A 5 -11.02 13.04 -7.22
N ILE A 6 -12.01 12.45 -6.53
CA ILE A 6 -11.78 11.38 -5.54
C ILE A 6 -11.18 10.15 -6.23
N PHE A 7 -11.71 9.76 -7.39
CA PHE A 7 -11.19 8.62 -8.16
C PHE A 7 -9.72 8.83 -8.58
N VAL A 8 -9.40 10.02 -9.12
CA VAL A 8 -8.03 10.38 -9.51
C VAL A 8 -7.11 10.46 -8.28
N ALA A 9 -7.57 11.04 -7.18
CA ALA A 9 -6.81 11.09 -5.93
C ALA A 9 -6.51 9.68 -5.38
N ASN A 10 -7.49 8.77 -5.41
CA ASN A 10 -7.28 7.37 -5.04
C ASN A 10 -6.24 6.69 -5.94
N ILE A 11 -6.22 6.97 -7.25
CA ILE A 11 -5.18 6.46 -8.15
C ILE A 11 -3.79 6.94 -7.72
N PHE A 12 -3.62 8.24 -7.43
CA PHE A 12 -2.34 8.77 -6.98
C PHE A 12 -1.91 8.17 -5.63
N LEU A 13 -2.84 8.02 -4.70
CA LEU A 13 -2.58 7.38 -3.41
C LEU A 13 -2.14 5.92 -3.57
N ILE A 14 -2.75 5.17 -4.50
CA ILE A 14 -2.36 3.79 -4.82
C ILE A 14 -0.93 3.74 -5.36
N PHE A 15 -0.54 4.67 -6.23
CA PHE A 15 0.83 4.74 -6.73
C PHE A 15 1.85 5.08 -5.64
N ILE A 16 1.50 6.03 -4.76
CA ILE A 16 2.34 6.40 -3.62
C ILE A 16 2.50 5.20 -2.68
N ASP A 17 1.41 4.50 -2.36
CA ASP A 17 1.43 3.28 -1.55
C ASP A 17 2.31 2.20 -2.18
N ALA A 18 2.11 1.90 -3.47
CA ALA A 18 2.92 0.93 -4.19
C ALA A 18 4.43 1.26 -4.14
N THR A 19 4.77 2.55 -4.25
CA THR A 19 6.15 3.04 -4.21
C THR A 19 6.73 2.90 -2.80
N ILE A 20 6.01 3.35 -1.78
CA ILE A 20 6.43 3.26 -0.37
C ILE A 20 6.57 1.78 0.02
N GLY A 21 5.57 0.95 -0.28
CA GLY A 21 5.55 -0.47 0.00
C GLY A 21 6.71 -1.22 -0.68
N TYR A 22 7.06 -0.87 -1.92
CA TYR A 22 8.19 -1.48 -2.61
C TYR A 22 9.55 -1.18 -1.93
N HIS A 23 9.72 0.04 -1.42
CA HIS A 23 10.90 0.45 -0.65
C HIS A 23 10.87 -0.08 0.79
N ALA A 24 9.68 -0.26 1.38
CA ALA A 24 9.48 -0.80 2.72
C ALA A 24 9.58 -2.34 2.77
N ALA A 25 9.35 -3.05 1.66
CA ALA A 25 9.41 -4.50 1.56
C ALA A 25 10.69 -5.14 2.18
N PRO A 26 11.92 -4.71 1.86
CA PRO A 26 13.13 -5.25 2.50
C PRO A 26 13.20 -4.95 4.01
N SER A 27 12.60 -3.84 4.43
CA SER A 27 12.54 -3.43 5.83
C SER A 27 11.56 -4.28 6.64
N ILE A 28 10.42 -4.65 6.03
CA ILE A 28 9.42 -5.56 6.61
C ILE A 28 10.02 -6.96 6.79
N THR A 29 10.74 -7.47 5.80
CA THR A 29 11.38 -8.79 5.89
C THR A 29 12.50 -8.84 6.93
N MET A 30 13.24 -7.74 7.11
CA MET A 30 14.22 -7.61 8.21
C MET A 30 13.53 -7.57 9.58
N LEU A 31 12.40 -6.87 9.73
CA LEU A 31 11.65 -6.79 10.99
C LEU A 31 11.00 -8.11 11.40
N ALA A 32 10.67 -8.96 10.43
CA ALA A 32 10.09 -10.28 10.65
C ALA A 32 11.09 -11.31 11.24
N GLY A 33 12.31 -10.88 11.61
CA GLY A 33 13.29 -11.74 12.29
C GLY A 33 14.03 -12.70 11.35
N ALA A 34 13.93 -12.46 10.04
CA ALA A 34 14.67 -13.22 9.07
C ALA A 34 16.03 -12.54 8.84
N ASP A 35 16.96 -12.72 9.78
CA ASP A 35 18.38 -12.34 9.62
C ASP A 35 19.04 -13.03 8.41
N SER A 36 18.34 -13.99 7.82
CA SER A 36 18.64 -14.70 6.57
C SER A 36 17.45 -14.72 5.58
N ALA A 37 16.60 -13.67 5.57
CA ALA A 37 15.58 -13.51 4.53
C ALA A 37 16.26 -13.28 3.18
N GLY A 38 16.56 -14.38 2.48
CA GLY A 38 17.04 -14.36 1.10
C GLY A 38 16.07 -13.58 0.19
N GLU A 39 16.59 -13.15 -0.97
CA GLU A 39 15.87 -12.37 -1.98
C GLU A 39 14.44 -12.87 -2.28
N GLY A 40 14.17 -14.17 -2.08
CA GLY A 40 12.85 -14.78 -2.18
C GLY A 40 11.78 -14.19 -1.25
N ALA A 41 12.11 -13.86 0.00
CA ALA A 41 11.15 -13.27 0.94
C ALA A 41 10.77 -11.83 0.54
N VAL A 42 11.76 -11.04 0.11
CA VAL A 42 11.54 -9.67 -0.40
C VAL A 42 10.71 -9.71 -1.68
N ARG A 43 10.99 -10.67 -2.57
CA ARG A 43 10.23 -10.86 -3.81
C ARG A 43 8.79 -11.30 -3.53
N GLY A 44 8.57 -12.11 -2.50
CA GLY A 44 7.26 -12.51 -2.01
C GLY A 44 6.44 -11.31 -1.52
N VAL A 45 7.01 -10.48 -0.63
CA VAL A 45 6.36 -9.27 -0.11
C VAL A 45 6.05 -8.28 -1.24
N ARG A 46 6.98 -8.05 -2.17
CA ARG A 46 6.75 -7.20 -3.35
C ARG A 46 5.60 -7.71 -4.23
N ARG A 47 5.50 -9.03 -4.42
CA ARG A 47 4.44 -9.64 -5.23
C ARG A 47 3.08 -9.52 -4.54
N LEU A 48 3.05 -9.66 -3.22
CA LEU A 48 1.84 -9.50 -2.40
C LEU A 48 1.36 -8.04 -2.42
N LEU A 49 2.28 -7.08 -2.25
CA LEU A 49 2.02 -5.64 -2.45
C LEU A 49 1.44 -5.35 -3.84
N ALA A 50 2.04 -5.90 -4.90
CA ALA A 50 1.53 -5.71 -6.26
C ALA A 50 0.10 -6.25 -6.44
N TRP A 51 -0.23 -7.39 -5.82
CA TRP A 51 -1.58 -7.94 -5.81
C TRP A 51 -2.57 -7.05 -5.04
N VAL A 52 -2.17 -6.54 -3.88
CA VAL A 52 -2.98 -5.64 -3.05
C VAL A 52 -3.27 -4.33 -3.80
N VAL A 53 -2.25 -3.74 -4.42
CA VAL A 53 -2.36 -2.56 -5.29
C VAL A 53 -3.33 -2.81 -6.45
N ALA A 54 -3.20 -3.95 -7.13
CA ALA A 54 -4.10 -4.31 -8.22
C ALA A 54 -5.54 -4.47 -7.75
N LEU A 55 -5.75 -5.04 -6.55
CA LEU A 55 -7.05 -5.20 -5.93
C LEU A 55 -7.68 -3.83 -5.61
N TYR A 56 -6.90 -2.90 -5.06
CA TYR A 56 -7.38 -1.54 -4.79
C TYR A 56 -7.73 -0.78 -6.07
N MET A 57 -6.92 -0.93 -7.11
CA MET A 57 -7.21 -0.32 -8.41
C MET A 57 -8.50 -0.90 -9.01
N PHE A 58 -8.70 -2.21 -8.88
CA PHE A 58 -9.92 -2.89 -9.32
C PHE A 58 -11.15 -2.39 -8.55
N PHE A 59 -11.08 -2.30 -7.22
CA PHE A 59 -12.18 -1.78 -6.41
C PHE A 59 -12.47 -0.31 -6.67
N ASN A 60 -11.43 0.52 -6.86
CA ASN A 60 -11.59 1.94 -7.18
C ASN A 60 -12.29 2.12 -8.55
N CYS A 61 -11.90 1.32 -9.55
CA CYS A 61 -12.57 1.30 -10.86
C CYS A 61 -14.01 0.78 -10.76
N LEU A 62 -14.24 -0.34 -10.07
CA LEU A 62 -15.57 -0.92 -9.89
C LEU A 62 -16.51 0.07 -9.19
N ALA A 63 -16.04 0.74 -8.14
CA ALA A 63 -16.83 1.70 -7.38
C ALA A 63 -17.19 2.95 -8.20
N PHE A 64 -16.29 3.39 -9.08
CA PHE A 64 -16.53 4.52 -9.99
C PHE A 64 -17.53 4.17 -11.10
N PHE A 65 -17.37 2.99 -11.73
CA PHE A 65 -18.23 2.57 -12.84
C PHE A 65 -19.61 2.08 -12.38
N ASP A 66 -19.70 1.40 -11.24
CA ASP A 66 -20.98 0.89 -10.67
C ASP A 66 -21.73 1.96 -9.84
N GLN A 67 -21.24 3.21 -9.82
CA GLN A 67 -21.81 4.34 -9.05
C GLN A 67 -21.99 4.04 -7.55
N ARG A 68 -21.27 3.04 -7.01
CA ARG A 68 -21.34 2.64 -5.61
C ARG A 68 -20.42 3.51 -4.76
N TRP A 69 -20.90 4.71 -4.43
CA TRP A 69 -20.18 5.71 -3.63
C TRP A 69 -19.65 5.19 -2.29
N TRP A 70 -20.35 4.24 -1.67
CA TRP A 70 -19.92 3.60 -0.43
C TRP A 70 -18.63 2.78 -0.58
N LEU A 71 -18.45 2.11 -1.71
CA LEU A 71 -17.22 1.37 -2.01
C LEU A 71 -16.04 2.31 -2.22
N LEU A 72 -16.25 3.52 -2.77
CA LEU A 72 -15.18 4.52 -2.89
C LEU A 72 -14.65 4.93 -1.52
N TYR A 73 -15.54 5.27 -0.57
CA TYR A 73 -15.13 5.61 0.79
C TYR A 73 -14.45 4.45 1.52
N PHE A 74 -14.96 3.23 1.35
CA PHE A 74 -14.34 2.03 1.91
C PHE A 74 -12.93 1.83 1.34
N THR A 75 -12.77 1.95 0.02
CA THR A 75 -11.47 1.80 -0.66
C THR A 75 -10.48 2.86 -0.16
N THR A 76 -10.91 4.11 -0.02
CA THR A 76 -10.07 5.20 0.51
C THR A 76 -9.67 4.95 1.97
N ALA A 77 -10.58 4.46 2.81
CA ALA A 77 -10.28 4.15 4.22
C ALA A 77 -9.25 3.01 4.32
N VAL A 78 -9.42 1.95 3.53
CA VAL A 78 -8.47 0.83 3.49
C VAL A 78 -7.11 1.30 2.99
N LEU A 79 -7.07 2.12 1.94
CA LEU A 79 -5.81 2.68 1.43
C LEU A 79 -5.10 3.53 2.48
N ALA A 80 -5.84 4.38 3.20
CA ALA A 80 -5.27 5.23 4.23
C ALA A 80 -4.66 4.40 5.38
N VAL A 81 -5.31 3.29 5.75
CA VAL A 81 -4.76 2.35 6.74
C VAL A 81 -3.48 1.69 6.22
N ASP A 82 -3.46 1.23 4.97
CA ASP A 82 -2.29 0.58 4.37
C ASP A 82 -1.09 1.54 4.28
N VAL A 83 -1.31 2.75 3.78
CA VAL A 83 -0.28 3.80 3.72
C VAL A 83 0.23 4.13 5.13
N THR A 84 -0.66 4.25 6.11
CA THR A 84 -0.28 4.55 7.50
C THR A 84 0.51 3.40 8.11
N ALA A 85 0.12 2.15 7.86
CA ALA A 85 0.84 0.97 8.33
C ALA A 85 2.25 0.91 7.71
N GLN A 86 2.36 1.10 6.40
CA GLN A 86 3.64 1.14 5.70
C GLN A 86 4.53 2.29 6.22
N LEU A 87 3.98 3.50 6.42
CA LEU A 87 4.70 4.64 6.99
C LEU A 87 5.16 4.39 8.43
N VAL A 88 4.33 3.80 9.29
CA VAL A 88 4.71 3.47 10.67
C VAL A 88 5.85 2.46 10.68
N ILE A 89 5.83 1.45 9.80
CA ILE A 89 6.91 0.47 9.67
C ILE A 89 8.21 1.15 9.22
N VAL A 90 8.15 1.99 8.18
CA VAL A 90 9.32 2.76 7.69
C VAL A 90 9.88 3.65 8.80
N ARG A 91 9.03 4.38 9.51
CA ARG A 91 9.43 5.29 10.58
C ARG A 91 10.05 4.55 11.77
N LYS A 92 9.52 3.38 12.14
CA LYS A 92 10.07 2.52 13.19
C LYS A 92 11.45 1.97 12.80
N MET A 93 11.69 1.69 11.52
CA MET A 93 12.98 1.27 10.99
C MET A 93 14.01 2.38 10.94
N MET A 94 13.63 3.59 10.52
CA MET A 94 14.52 4.77 10.58
C MET A 94 14.99 5.04 12.01
N ASN A 95 14.11 4.92 12.99
CA ASN A 95 14.46 5.13 14.39
C ASN A 95 15.38 4.03 14.97
N LYS A 96 15.36 2.82 14.39
CA LYS A 96 16.26 1.71 14.78
C LYS A 96 17.68 1.85 14.22
N ARG A 97 17.87 2.60 13.13
CA ARG A 97 19.18 2.78 12.46
C ARG A 97 20.01 3.94 13.05
N GLY A 98 19.43 4.72 13.95
CA GLY A 98 20.08 5.84 14.64
C GLY A 98 20.53 5.56 16.07
N ARG A 99 20.59 4.29 16.49
CA ARG A 99 21.10 3.85 17.80
C ARG A 99 22.25 2.89 17.62
#